data_AF-A0A8A7QU29-F1
#
_entry.id   AF-A0A8A7QU29-F1
#
_cell.length_a   1.000
_cell.length_b   1.000
_cell.length_c   1.000
_cell.angle_alpha   90.00
_cell.angle_beta   90.00
_cell.angle_gamma   90.00
#
_symmetry.space_group_name_H-M   'P 1'
#
loop_
_entity.id
_entity.type
_entity.pdbx_description
1 polymer ?
#
loop_
_entity_poly.entity_id
_entity_poly.type
_entity_poly.pdbx_seq_one_letter_code
_entity_poly.pdbx_strand_id
1 'polypeptide(L)' 'MSQRPTFHEIRALSARLFSDMGVDPQGRMAHTYAKSTKIYVRDHLQWTEVPHAEIKFSH' A
#
# COMPACT_ATOMS: atom_id res chain seq x y z
N MET A 1 12.85 -13.74 2.74
CA MET A 1 13.08 -12.91 1.55
C MET A 1 11.98 -11.86 1.48
N SER A 2 12.29 -10.57 1.61
CA SER A 2 11.30 -9.51 1.45
C SER A 2 10.99 -9.37 -0.03
N GLN A 3 9.79 -9.75 -0.46
CA GLN A 3 9.37 -9.53 -1.84
C GLN A 3 9.20 -8.02 -2.07
N ARG A 4 9.59 -7.55 -3.26
CA ARG A 4 9.36 -6.15 -3.62
C ARG A 4 7.87 -5.93 -3.82
N PRO A 5 7.35 -4.73 -3.48
CA PRO A 5 5.97 -4.42 -3.73
C PRO A 5 5.62 -4.53 -5.22
N THR A 6 4.51 -5.19 -5.50
CA THR A 6 3.86 -5.29 -6.80
C THR A 6 2.83 -4.18 -6.96
N PHE A 7 2.31 -4.01 -8.17
CA PHE A 7 1.23 -3.05 -8.45
C PHE A 7 -0.01 -3.25 -7.56
N HIS A 8 -0.24 -4.48 -7.08
CA HIS A 8 -1.36 -4.79 -6.19
C HIS A 8 -1.27 -4.08 -4.83
N GLU A 9 -0.06 -3.75 -4.34
CA GLU A 9 0.13 -3.01 -3.09
C GLU A 9 -0.23 -1.52 -3.17
N ILE A 10 -0.27 -0.93 -4.37
CA ILE A 10 -0.80 0.44 -4.55
C ILE A 10 -2.27 0.48 -4.15
N ARG A 11 -3.03 -0.57 -4.50
CA ARG A 11 -4.44 -0.71 -4.11
C ARG A 11 -4.59 -0.88 -2.60
N ALA A 12 -3.70 -1.64 -1.97
CA ALA A 12 -3.65 -1.80 -0.52
C ALA A 12 -3.41 -0.46 0.20
N LEU A 13 -2.41 0.30 -0.27
CA LEU A 13 -2.09 1.63 0.24
C LEU A 13 -3.28 2.59 0.12
N SER A 14 -3.94 2.62 -1.04
CA SER A 14 -5.12 3.47 -1.28
C SER A 14 -6.27 3.13 -0.32
N ALA A 15 -6.56 1.85 -0.11
CA ALA A 15 -7.57 1.40 0.84
C ALA A 15 -7.25 1.83 2.28
N ARG A 16 -5.98 1.74 2.68
CA ARG A 16 -5.53 2.20 3.99
C ARG A 16 -5.71 3.71 4.15
N LEU A 17 -5.29 4.51 3.18
CA LEU A 17 -5.41 5.97 3.23
C LEU A 17 -6.87 6.42 3.33
N PHE A 18 -7.80 5.82 2.57
CA PHE A 18 -9.23 6.12 2.72
C PHE A 18 -9.76 5.74 4.10
N SER A 19 -9.36 4.57 4.63
CA SER A 19 -9.73 4.16 5.98
C SER A 19 -9.25 5.16 7.05
N ASP A 20 -8.01 5.64 6.95
CA ASP A 20 -7.44 6.62 7.89
C ASP A 20 -8.15 7.98 7.80
N MET A 21 -8.72 8.31 6.63
CA MET A 21 -9.56 9.49 6.41
C MET A 21 -11.03 9.29 6.88
N GLY A 22 -11.38 8.11 7.40
CA GLY A 22 -12.77 7.78 7.77
C GLY A 22 -13.71 7.54 6.59
N VAL A 23 -13.17 7.40 5.37
CA VAL A 23 -13.92 7.08 4.16
C VAL A 23 -13.95 5.57 3.98
N ASP A 24 -15.13 4.98 3.73
CA ASP A 24 -15.26 3.53 3.57
C ASP A 24 -14.42 3.01 2.37
N PRO A 25 -13.33 2.29 2.62
CA PRO A 25 -12.49 1.76 1.55
C PRO A 25 -13.16 0.59 0.83
N GLN A 26 -14.13 -0.09 1.43
CA GLN A 26 -14.81 -1.22 0.81
C GLN A 26 -15.68 -0.75 -0.38
N GLY A 27 -16.49 0.28 -0.18
CA GLY A 27 -17.25 0.92 -1.25
C GLY A 27 -16.36 1.48 -2.36
N ARG A 28 -15.21 2.08 -2.00
CA ARG A 28 -14.23 2.60 -2.98
C ARG A 28 -13.53 1.52 -3.80
N MET A 29 -13.35 0.34 -3.21
CA MET A 29 -12.75 -0.81 -3.90
C MET A 29 -13.78 -1.67 -4.65
N ALA A 30 -15.07 -1.38 -4.57
CA ALA A 30 -16.15 -2.19 -5.15
C ALA A 30 -16.07 -3.68 -4.72
N HIS A 31 -15.63 -3.93 -3.48
CA HIS A 31 -15.53 -5.30 -2.96
C HIS A 31 -16.87 -5.77 -2.40
N THR A 32 -17.41 -6.84 -2.97
CA THR A 32 -18.67 -7.45 -2.54
C THR A 32 -18.62 -8.07 -1.14
N TYR A 33 -17.44 -8.47 -0.65
CA TYR A 33 -17.27 -9.13 0.64
C TYR A 33 -16.27 -8.39 1.55
N ALA A 34 -16.68 -8.08 2.78
CA ALA A 34 -15.86 -7.32 3.75
C ALA A 34 -14.56 -8.01 4.17
N LYS A 35 -14.47 -9.33 3.96
CA LYS A 35 -13.31 -10.16 4.34
C LYS A 35 -12.07 -9.83 3.49
N SER A 36 -12.23 -9.40 2.23
CA SER A 36 -11.12 -9.01 1.36
C SER A 36 -10.55 -7.64 1.72
N THR A 37 -11.39 -6.70 2.18
CA THR A 37 -10.94 -5.38 2.64
C THR A 37 -10.04 -5.48 3.88
N LYS A 38 -10.37 -6.37 4.84
CA LYS A 38 -9.61 -6.51 6.09
C LYS A 38 -8.14 -6.91 5.91
N ILE A 39 -7.79 -7.57 4.81
CA ILE A 39 -6.41 -7.98 4.50
C ILE A 39 -5.55 -6.76 4.15
N TYR A 40 -6.13 -5.68 3.62
CA TYR A 40 -5.41 -4.47 3.23
C TYR A 40 -5.16 -3.48 4.37
N VAL A 41 -5.89 -3.63 5.49
CA VAL A 41 -5.83 -2.67 6.61
C VAL A 41 -5.00 -3.19 7.78
N ARG A 42 -4.68 -4.48 7.83
CA ARG A 42 -3.87 -5.10 8.90
C ARG A 42 -2.47 -5.45 8.40
N ASP A 43 -1.47 -5.21 9.25
CA ASP A 43 -0.10 -5.74 9.20
C ASP A 43 0.92 -5.18 8.18
N HIS A 44 0.77 -3.95 7.67
CA HIS A 44 1.76 -3.31 6.76
C HIS A 44 2.81 -2.40 7.45
N LEU A 45 3.15 -2.65 8.72
CA LEU A 45 4.02 -1.78 9.51
C LEU A 45 5.50 -2.18 9.43
N GLN A 46 6.16 -1.87 8.31
CA GLN A 46 7.60 -1.58 8.25
C GLN A 46 7.86 -0.59 7.10
N TRP A 47 7.86 0.70 7.42
CA TRP A 47 8.26 1.74 6.47
C TRP A 47 9.79 1.76 6.41
N THR A 48 10.37 1.37 5.28
CA THR A 48 11.80 1.58 5.02
C THR A 48 11.95 2.87 4.23
N GLU A 49 12.38 3.93 4.91
CA GLU A 49 12.69 5.22 4.28
C GLU A 49 14.02 5.08 3.53
N VAL A 50 14.03 5.42 2.23
CA VAL A 50 15.24 5.36 1.39
C VAL A 50 15.69 6.78 1.09
N PRO A 51 16.94 7.16 1.41
CA PRO A 51 17.48 8.46 1.06
C PRO A 51 17.46 8.72 -0.45
N HIS A 52 17.28 9.97 -0.85
CA HIS A 52 17.45 10.39 -2.23
C HIS A 52 18.87 10.04 -2.73
N ALA A 53 18.97 9.46 -3.92
CA ALA A 53 20.22 9.10 -4.54
C ALA A 53 20.21 9.43 -6.03
N GLU A 54 21.33 9.96 -6.54
CA GLU A 54 21.56 10.26 -7.95
C GLU A 54 22.50 9.23 -8.56
N ILE A 55 22.28 8.88 -9.83
CA ILE A 55 23.16 7.98 -10.58
C ILE A 55 24.41 8.75 -11.00
N LYS A 56 25.57 8.35 -10.49
CA LYS A 56 26.86 8.85 -10.97
C LYS A 56 27.33 8.00 -12.15
N PHE A 57 27.34 8.57 -13.34
CA PHE A 57 28.05 7.99 -14.47
C PHE A 57 29.54 8.38 -14.36
N SER A 58 30.43 7.40 -14.28
CA SER A 58 31.86 7.59 -14.51
C SER A 58 32.11 7.47 -16.02
N HIS A 59 32.69 8.53 -16.60
CA HIS A 59 33.15 8.58 -17.98
C HIS A 59 34.36 7.65 -18.18
#